data_AF-A0A9D5VX12-F1
#
_entry.id   AF-A0A9D5VX12-F1
#
_cell.length_a   1.000
_cell.length_b   1.000
_cell.length_c   1.000
_cell.angle_alpha   90.00
_cell.angle_beta   90.00
_cell.angle_gamma   90.00
#
_symmetry.space_group_name_H-M   'P 1'
#
loop_
_entity.id
_entity.type
_entity.pdbx_description
1 polymer ?
#
loop_
_entity_poly.entity_id
_entity_poly.type
_entity_poly.pdbx_seq_one_letter_code
_entity_poly.pdbx_strand_id
1 'polypeptide(L)'
;MGSNLKYEFRTTCIKPIISENIIKDISQIISGASLYALQHFNNSKILEPSFFKSKNQIYDDNELAQFKYIVSPFVKECIIR
;
A
#
# COMPACT_ATOMS: atom_id res chain seq x y z
N MET A 1 11.58 -24.08 2.02
CA MET A 1 10.36 -23.57 1.34
C MET A 1 10.74 -22.39 0.47
N GLY A 2 10.32 -22.37 -0.80
CA GLY A 2 10.51 -21.26 -1.74
C GLY A 2 10.71 -21.73 -3.18
N SER A 3 9.87 -21.28 -4.11
CA SER A 3 9.94 -21.63 -5.55
C SER A 3 11.08 -20.93 -6.31
N ASN A 4 11.94 -20.17 -5.62
CA ASN A 4 12.98 -19.30 -6.19
C ASN A 4 12.49 -18.22 -7.17
N LEU A 5 11.16 -18.05 -7.28
CA LEU A 5 10.56 -16.99 -8.09
C LEU A 5 10.58 -15.67 -7.34
N LYS A 6 10.89 -14.59 -8.07
CA LYS A 6 10.72 -13.23 -7.57
C LYS A 6 9.23 -12.98 -7.32
N TYR A 7 8.91 -12.34 -6.20
CA TYR A 7 7.54 -12.01 -5.83
C TYR A 7 7.47 -10.56 -5.33
N GLU A 8 6.28 -9.97 -5.41
CA GLU A 8 5.96 -8.66 -4.86
C GLU A 8 4.69 -8.73 -4.02
N PHE A 9 4.68 -8.04 -2.89
CA PHE A 9 3.44 -7.71 -2.19
C PHE A 9 2.91 -6.37 -2.71
N ARG A 10 1.59 -6.21 -2.71
CA ARG A 10 0.93 -5.01 -3.25
C ARG A 10 -0.24 -4.60 -2.37
N THR A 11 -0.37 -3.28 -2.17
CA THR A 11 -1.52 -2.69 -1.47
C THR A 11 -1.99 -1.48 -2.22
N THR A 12 -3.28 -1.45 -2.59
CA THR A 12 -3.90 -0.23 -3.12
C THR A 12 -4.32 0.65 -1.95
N CYS A 13 -3.71 1.82 -1.85
CA CYS A 13 -3.84 2.72 -0.72
C CYS A 13 -5.04 3.65 -0.92
N ILE A 14 -6.05 3.49 -0.07
CA ILE A 14 -7.24 4.34 -0.05
C ILE A 14 -7.63 4.63 1.40
N LYS A 15 -7.90 5.90 1.73
CA LYS A 15 -8.07 6.39 3.11
C LYS A 15 -9.15 5.65 3.92
N PRO A 16 -10.31 5.23 3.34
CA PRO A 16 -11.32 4.51 4.10
C PRO A 16 -10.93 3.10 4.56
N ILE A 17 -9.87 2.52 3.98
CA ILE A 17 -9.46 1.12 4.24
C ILE A 17 -8.05 1.05 4.80
N ILE A 18 -7.14 1.86 4.28
CA ILE A 18 -5.72 1.81 4.58
C ILE A 18 -5.39 3.02 5.44
N SER A 19 -4.82 2.76 6.62
CA SER A 19 -4.27 3.75 7.55
C SER A 19 -2.80 3.43 7.84
N GLU A 20 -2.10 4.35 8.50
CA GLU A 20 -0.71 4.12 8.94
C GLU A 20 -0.57 2.86 9.81
N ASN A 21 -1.52 2.63 10.72
CA ASN A 21 -1.52 1.43 11.57
C ASN A 21 -1.65 0.16 10.74
N ILE A 22 -2.57 0.13 9.78
CA ILE A 22 -2.76 -1.01 8.88
C ILE A 22 -1.50 -1.25 8.03
N ILE A 23 -0.87 -0.19 7.53
CA ILE A 23 0.40 -0.30 6.79
C ILE A 23 1.50 -0.88 7.67
N LYS A 24 1.60 -0.44 8.92
CA LYS A 24 2.57 -0.97 9.88
C LYS A 24 2.32 -2.45 10.17
N ASP A 25 1.07 -2.83 10.41
CA ASP A 25 0.68 -4.23 10.68
C ASP A 25 1.01 -5.13 9.48
N ILE A 26 0.66 -4.71 8.26
CA ILE A 26 1.03 -5.43 7.03
C ILE A 26 2.55 -5.57 6.94
N SER A 27 3.30 -4.48 7.17
CA SER A 27 4.76 -4.46 7.08
C SER A 27 5.41 -5.44 8.04
N GLN A 28 4.87 -5.57 9.26
CA GLN A 28 5.33 -6.57 10.23
C GLN A 28 5.05 -8.00 9.77
N ILE A 29 3.88 -8.26 9.19
CA ILE A 29 3.48 -9.58 8.67
C ILE A 29 4.41 -10.01 7.51
N ILE A 30 4.75 -9.08 6.62
CA ILE A 30 5.60 -9.36 5.44
C ILE A 30 7.08 -9.05 5.67
N SER A 31 7.51 -8.95 6.93
CA SER A 31 8.89 -8.59 7.27
C SER A 31 9.91 -9.50 6.57
N GLY A 32 10.94 -8.90 5.97
CA GLY A 32 11.96 -9.57 5.16
C GLY A 32 11.59 -9.77 3.70
N ALA A 33 10.37 -9.39 3.26
CA ALA A 33 9.96 -9.48 1.87
C ALA A 33 10.89 -8.68 0.94
N SER A 34 11.02 -9.17 -0.30
CA SER A 34 11.93 -8.55 -1.27
C SER A 34 11.39 -7.24 -1.83
N LEU A 35 10.09 -7.14 -2.06
CA LEU A 35 9.46 -5.94 -2.63
C LEU A 35 8.03 -5.77 -2.09
N TYR A 36 7.73 -4.55 -1.67
CA TYR A 36 6.37 -4.11 -1.36
C TYR A 36 6.02 -2.86 -2.19
N ALA A 37 4.98 -2.96 -3.03
CA ALA A 37 4.49 -1.85 -3.83
C ALA A 37 3.22 -1.24 -3.22
N LEU A 38 3.34 0.01 -2.79
CA LEU A 38 2.21 0.85 -2.39
C LEU A 38 1.63 1.49 -3.64
N GLN A 39 0.35 1.28 -3.90
CA GLN A 39 -0.29 1.69 -5.14
C GLN A 39 -1.28 2.82 -4.93
N HIS A 40 -1.28 3.78 -5.84
CA HIS A 40 -2.36 4.73 -5.98
C HIS A 40 -3.67 4.03 -6.33
N PHE A 41 -4.75 4.55 -5.77
CA PHE A 41 -6.09 4.21 -6.21
C PHE A 41 -6.42 4.95 -7.51
N ASN A 42 -6.83 4.20 -8.54
CA ASN A 42 -7.31 4.76 -9.81
C ASN A 42 -8.84 4.73 -9.85
N ASN A 43 -9.46 5.91 -9.97
CA ASN A 43 -10.91 6.08 -9.96
C ASN A 43 -11.58 5.96 -11.36
N SER A 44 -10.85 5.55 -12.40
CA SER A 44 -11.37 5.44 -13.77
C SER A 44 -12.51 4.44 -13.94
N LYS A 45 -12.51 3.35 -13.15
CA LYS A 45 -13.59 2.35 -13.16
C LYS A 45 -13.89 1.88 -11.74
N ILE A 46 -14.99 2.37 -11.18
CA ILE A 46 -15.44 2.06 -9.83
C ILE A 46 -16.67 1.16 -9.90
N LEU A 47 -16.64 0.04 -9.18
CA LEU A 47 -17.78 -0.87 -9.07
C LEU A 47 -18.91 -0.27 -8.23
N GLU A 48 -18.56 0.34 -7.10
CA GLU A 48 -19.53 0.93 -6.17
C GLU A 48 -19.19 2.41 -5.86
N PRO A 49 -19.71 3.37 -6.65
CA PRO A 49 -19.43 4.80 -6.44
C PRO A 49 -19.91 5.32 -5.08
N SER A 50 -20.94 4.72 -4.48
CA SER A 50 -21.47 5.09 -3.17
C SER A 50 -20.51 4.84 -2.01
N PHE A 51 -19.46 4.04 -2.23
CA PHE A 51 -18.36 3.90 -1.27
C PHE A 51 -17.62 5.23 -1.07
N PHE A 52 -17.56 6.05 -2.12
CA PHE A 52 -16.85 7.33 -2.15
C PHE A 52 -17.74 8.49 -1.67
N LYS A 53 -18.04 8.51 -0.37
CA LYS A 53 -18.94 9.51 0.25
C LYS A 53 -18.29 10.87 0.53
N SER A 54 -16.96 10.93 0.66
CA SER A 54 -16.24 12.16 1.04
C SER A 54 -15.29 12.63 -0.05
N LYS A 55 -15.13 13.96 -0.15
CA LYS A 55 -14.03 14.57 -0.90
C LYS A 55 -12.75 14.28 -0.10
N ASN A 56 -11.68 13.81 -0.76
CA ASN A 56 -10.39 13.42 -0.16
C ASN A 56 -10.31 12.00 0.43
N GLN A 57 -10.59 10.97 -0.38
CA GLN A 57 -10.39 9.56 0.00
C GLN A 57 -9.15 8.91 -0.63
N ILE A 58 -8.50 9.63 -1.54
CA ILE A 58 -7.32 9.16 -2.27
C ILE A 58 -6.09 9.75 -1.59
N TYR A 59 -5.05 8.94 -1.44
CA TYR A 59 -3.75 9.40 -0.99
C TYR A 59 -2.99 10.08 -2.12
N ASP A 60 -2.35 11.21 -1.83
CA ASP A 60 -1.37 11.82 -2.73
C ASP A 60 0.04 11.23 -2.54
N ASP A 61 0.97 11.62 -3.41
CA ASP A 61 2.36 11.13 -3.41
C ASP A 61 3.08 11.39 -2.07
N ASN A 62 2.83 12.53 -1.41
CA ASN A 62 3.47 12.85 -0.13
C ASN A 62 2.92 11.98 0.99
N GLU A 63 1.61 11.73 0.99
CA GLU A 63 0.98 10.84 1.96
C GLU A 63 1.46 9.38 1.75
N LEU A 64 1.60 8.91 0.50
CA LEU A 64 2.18 7.58 0.23
C LEU A 64 3.67 7.50 0.57
N ALA A 65 4.41 8.61 0.48
CA ALA A 65 5.79 8.66 0.94
C ALA A 65 5.90 8.42 2.45
N GLN A 66 4.93 8.86 3.25
CA GLN A 66 4.88 8.53 4.69
C GLN A 66 4.71 7.03 4.92
N PHE A 67 3.84 6.37 4.15
CA PHE A 67 3.70 4.92 4.22
C PHE A 67 4.98 4.20 3.82
N LYS A 68 5.65 4.66 2.76
CA LYS A 68 6.94 4.13 2.36
C LYS A 68 7.98 4.26 3.48
N TYR A 69 8.01 5.36 4.20
CA TYR A 69 8.89 5.54 5.36
C TYR A 69 8.58 4.52 6.48
N ILE A 70 7.31 4.30 6.79
CA ILE A 70 6.87 3.30 7.79
C ILE A 70 7.28 1.87 7.38
N VAL A 71 7.18 1.56 6.09
CA VAL A 71 7.46 0.23 5.52
C VAL A 71 8.96 -0.08 5.43
N SER A 72 9.78 0.94 5.12
CA SER A 72 11.21 0.80 4.81
C SER A 72 12.03 -0.05 5.78
N PRO A 73 11.85 -0.01 7.11
CA PRO A 73 12.61 -0.86 8.03
C PRO A 73 12.22 -2.35 8.00
N PHE A 74 11.09 -2.73 7.39
CA PHE A 74 10.57 -4.10 7.42
C PHE A 74 10.86 -4.92 6.15
N VAL A 75 11.05 -4.27 5.01
CA VAL A 75 11.20 -4.96 3.70
C VAL A 75 12.46 -4.47 2.99
N LYS A 76 12.97 -5.26 2.03
CA LYS A 76 14.20 -4.90 1.31
C LYS A 76 14.02 -3.69 0.40
N GLU A 77 12.86 -3.58 -0.25
CA GLU A 77 12.53 -2.48 -1.13
C GLU A 77 11.04 -2.13 -1.02
N CYS A 78 10.76 -0.83 -0.95
CA CYS A 78 9.40 -0.30 -0.98
C CYS A 78 9.28 0.77 -2.09
N ILE A 79 8.28 0.64 -2.94
CA ILE A 79 8.03 1.55 -4.06
C ILE A 79 6.61 2.09 -4.04
N ILE A 80 6.42 3.26 -4.64
CA ILE A 80 5.09 3.84 -4.92
C ILE A 80 4.80 3.61 -6.41
N ARG A 81 3.58 3.17 -6.74
CA ARG A 81 3.14 2.84 -8.10
C ARG A 81 1.78 3.42 -8.43
#